data_AF-A0A932UIZ5-F1
#
_entry.id   AF-A0A932UIZ5-F1
#
_cell.length_a   1.000
_cell.length_b   1.000
_cell.length_c   1.000
_cell.angle_alpha   90.00
_cell.angle_beta   90.00
_cell.angle_gamma   90.00
#
_symmetry.space_group_name_H-M   'P 1'
#
loop_
_entity.id
_entity.type
_entity.pdbx_description
1 polymer ?
#
loop_
_entity_poly.entity_id
_entity_poly.type
_entity_poly.pdbx_seq_one_letter_code
_entity_poly.pdbx_strand_id
1 'polypeptide(L)'
;DKVAKAIETAIGKIALPKNVWIVPDIPKTRTGKIMRRVIAGISNFTDVGDTTTLANPEVVDTIRRHVQAEKMARGQVPRQLSPQEMEEIKAFGRAE
;
A
#
# COMPACT_ATOMS: atom_id res chain seq x y z
N ASP A 1 -8.24 5.77 -17.53
CA ASP A 1 -9.30 6.75 -17.91
C ASP A 1 -10.72 6.32 -17.56
N LYS A 2 -11.22 5.17 -18.06
CA LYS A 2 -12.60 4.73 -17.80
C LYS A 2 -12.97 4.66 -16.31
N VAL A 3 -12.08 4.08 -15.48
CA VAL A 3 -12.29 3.96 -14.03
C VAL A 3 -12.38 5.35 -13.35
N ALA A 4 -11.44 6.24 -13.65
CA ALA A 4 -11.42 7.60 -13.09
C ALA A 4 -12.69 8.39 -13.44
N LYS A 5 -13.11 8.34 -14.71
CA LYS A 5 -14.33 9.02 -15.18
C LYS A 5 -15.59 8.47 -14.53
N ALA A 6 -15.65 7.15 -14.32
CA ALA A 6 -16.77 6.52 -13.62
C ALA A 6 -16.84 6.99 -12.15
N ILE A 7 -15.70 7.06 -11.45
CA ILE A 7 -15.63 7.55 -10.06
C ILE A 7 -16.03 9.03 -9.97
N GLU A 8 -15.54 9.86 -10.89
CA GLU A 8 -15.89 11.28 -10.96
C GLU A 8 -17.39 11.48 -11.16
N THR A 9 -18.03 10.66 -12.01
CA THR A 9 -19.47 10.75 -12.26
C THR A 9 -20.30 10.26 -11.07
N ALA A 10 -19.85 9.21 -10.40
CA ALA A 10 -20.60 8.58 -9.31
C ALA A 10 -20.45 9.30 -7.95
N ILE A 11 -19.28 9.88 -7.67
CA ILE A 11 -18.96 10.48 -6.36
C ILE A 11 -18.51 11.94 -6.51
N GLY A 12 -17.69 12.24 -7.52
CA GLY A 12 -17.16 13.58 -7.78
C GLY A 12 -15.63 13.64 -7.83
N LYS A 13 -15.10 14.79 -8.26
CA LYS A 13 -13.65 15.01 -8.44
C LYS A 13 -12.82 14.79 -7.17
N ILE A 14 -13.40 15.00 -5.99
CA ILE A 14 -12.71 14.80 -4.70
C ILE A 14 -12.32 13.33 -4.45
N ALA A 15 -13.05 12.38 -5.03
CA ALA A 15 -12.81 10.95 -4.83
C ALA A 15 -11.86 10.34 -5.88
N LEU A 16 -11.29 11.15 -6.77
CA LEU A 16 -10.40 10.66 -7.82
C LEU A 16 -9.12 10.04 -7.22
N PRO A 17 -8.83 8.76 -7.51
CA PRO A 17 -7.62 8.12 -7.03
C PRO A 17 -6.40 8.69 -7.76
N LYS A 18 -5.29 8.87 -7.03
CA LYS A 18 -4.01 9.30 -7.63
C LYS A 18 -3.46 8.27 -8.61
N ASN A 19 -3.60 6.98 -8.28
CA ASN A 19 -3.13 5.86 -9.09
C ASN A 19 -4.20 4.76 -9.12
N VAL A 20 -4.28 4.03 -10.24
CA VAL A 20 -5.15 2.86 -10.39
C VAL A 20 -4.29 1.70 -10.86
N TRP A 21 -4.24 0.63 -10.08
CA TRP A 21 -3.44 -0.56 -10.37
C TRP A 21 -4.37 -1.69 -10.80
N ILE A 22 -4.16 -2.24 -11.99
CA ILE A 22 -4.91 -3.40 -12.49
C ILE A 22 -4.14 -4.65 -12.10
N VAL A 23 -4.77 -5.53 -11.33
CA VAL A 23 -4.15 -6.73 -10.77
C VAL A 23 -5.02 -7.94 -11.09
N PRO A 24 -4.43 -9.14 -11.27
CA PRO A 24 -5.19 -10.34 -11.61
C PRO A 24 -6.08 -10.84 -10.47
N ASP A 25 -5.65 -10.64 -9.22
CA ASP A 25 -6.44 -10.94 -8.03
C ASP A 25 -6.04 -10.00 -6.88
N ILE A 26 -6.82 -10.00 -5.79
CA ILE A 26 -6.63 -9.19 -4.59
C ILE A 26 -6.38 -10.12 -3.39
N PRO A 27 -5.57 -9.73 -2.37
CA PRO A 27 -5.36 -10.54 -1.18
C PRO A 27 -6.68 -10.79 -0.44
N LYS A 28 -7.08 -12.06 -0.33
CA LYS A 28 -8.32 -12.49 0.32
C LYS A 28 -8.04 -13.55 1.38
N THR A 29 -8.81 -13.53 2.47
CA THR A 29 -8.79 -14.62 3.46
C THR A 29 -9.37 -15.90 2.86
N ARG A 30 -9.18 -17.04 3.54
CA ARG A 30 -9.85 -18.32 3.21
C ARG A 30 -11.39 -18.23 3.16
N THR A 31 -11.97 -17.23 3.79
CA THR A 31 -13.42 -16.92 3.78
C THR A 31 -13.82 -15.87 2.74
N GLY A 32 -12.89 -15.43 1.88
CA GLY A 32 -13.15 -14.49 0.80
C GLY A 32 -13.13 -13.01 1.20
N LYS A 33 -12.83 -12.68 2.47
CA LYS A 33 -12.74 -11.28 2.92
C LYS A 33 -11.51 -10.62 2.33
N ILE A 34 -11.67 -9.44 1.74
CA ILE A 34 -10.56 -8.65 1.18
C ILE A 34 -9.72 -8.11 2.34
N MET A 35 -8.42 -8.44 2.36
CA MET A 35 -7.50 -7.96 3.38
C MET A 35 -6.93 -6.58 3.01
N ARG A 36 -7.76 -5.54 3.18
CA ARG A 36 -7.39 -4.14 2.86
C ARG A 36 -6.12 -3.66 3.56
N ARG A 37 -5.84 -4.16 4.77
CA ARG A 37 -4.61 -3.88 5.53
C ARG A 37 -3.34 -4.21 4.73
N VAL A 38 -3.32 -5.35 4.05
CA VAL A 38 -2.18 -5.80 3.24
C VAL A 38 -2.00 -4.87 2.03
N ILE A 39 -3.09 -4.51 1.36
CA ILE A 39 -3.09 -3.57 0.23
C ILE A 39 -2.56 -2.19 0.66
N ALA A 40 -3.02 -1.70 1.82
CA ALA A 40 -2.56 -0.44 2.38
C ALA A 40 -1.05 -0.47 2.70
N GLY A 41 -0.55 -1.58 3.27
CA GLY A 41 0.86 -1.75 3.56
C GLY A 41 1.73 -1.72 2.30
N ILE A 42 1.31 -2.45 1.26
CA ILE A 42 1.97 -2.42 -0.05
C ILE A 42 2.02 -0.99 -0.61
N SER A 43 0.88 -0.30 -0.63
CA SER A 43 0.79 1.07 -1.15
C SER A 43 1.67 2.03 -0.36
N ASN A 44 1.77 1.90 0.96
CA ASN A 44 2.51 2.84 1.80
C ASN A 44 3.99 2.46 2.00
N PHE A 45 4.49 1.43 1.31
CA PHE A 45 5.83 0.89 1.52
C PHE A 45 6.09 0.48 2.98
N THR A 46 5.06 0.02 3.69
CA THR A 46 5.18 -0.48 5.06
C THR A 46 5.10 -2.00 5.08
N ASP A 47 5.45 -2.59 6.22
CA ASP A 47 5.27 -4.02 6.42
C ASP A 47 3.79 -4.41 6.33
N VAL A 48 3.53 -5.53 5.67
CA VAL A 48 2.20 -6.12 5.52
C VAL A 48 1.86 -7.04 6.68
N GLY A 49 2.80 -7.32 7.59
CA GLY A 49 2.61 -8.17 8.77
C GLY A 49 2.18 -9.60 8.42
N ASP A 50 1.45 -10.24 9.35
CA ASP A 50 1.04 -11.65 9.19
C ASP A 50 0.04 -11.84 8.02
N THR A 51 0.35 -12.82 7.17
CA THR A 51 -0.39 -13.20 5.96
C THR A 51 -0.81 -14.68 5.94
N THR A 52 -0.58 -15.42 7.02
CA THR A 52 -0.86 -16.88 7.13
C THR A 52 -2.34 -17.26 6.92
N THR A 53 -3.24 -16.29 7.08
CA THR A 53 -4.71 -16.46 6.92
C THR A 53 -5.20 -16.21 5.49
N LEU A 54 -4.31 -15.77 4.58
CA LEU A 54 -4.64 -15.58 3.17
C LEU A 54 -4.89 -16.92 2.48
N ALA A 55 -5.86 -16.91 1.57
CA ALA A 55 -6.07 -18.01 0.63
C ALA A 55 -5.06 -17.99 -0.52
N ASN A 56 -4.58 -16.79 -0.87
CA ASN A 56 -3.73 -16.49 -2.01
C ASN A 56 -2.51 -15.62 -1.61
N PRO A 57 -1.61 -16.12 -0.73
CA PRO A 57 -0.46 -15.35 -0.27
C PRO A 57 0.48 -14.91 -1.41
N GLU A 58 0.58 -15.67 -2.50
CA GLU A 58 1.42 -15.39 -3.67
C GLU A 58 1.04 -14.10 -4.41
N VAL A 59 -0.24 -13.72 -4.34
CA VAL A 59 -0.75 -12.48 -4.94
C VAL A 59 -0.16 -11.24 -4.25
N VAL A 60 0.14 -11.32 -2.95
CA VAL A 60 0.69 -10.21 -2.17
C VAL A 60 2.01 -9.74 -2.75
N ASP A 61 2.92 -10.68 -3.03
CA ASP A 61 4.24 -10.34 -3.52
C ASP A 61 4.21 -9.86 -4.97
N THR A 62 3.32 -10.43 -5.79
CA THR A 62 3.08 -9.98 -7.17
C THR A 62 2.60 -8.53 -7.20
N ILE A 63 1.57 -8.20 -6.40
CA ILE A 63 1.06 -6.83 -6.29
C ILE A 63 2.14 -5.90 -5.74
N ARG A 64 2.89 -6.34 -4.73
CA ARG A 64 3.97 -5.55 -4.13
C ARG A 64 4.99 -5.14 -5.17
N ARG A 65 5.54 -6.11 -5.91
CA ARG A 65 6.55 -5.84 -6.94
C ARG A 65 6.01 -4.90 -8.02
N HIS A 66 4.81 -5.17 -8.54
CA HIS A 66 4.20 -4.35 -9.58
C HIS A 66 3.98 -2.89 -9.12
N VAL A 67 3.31 -2.70 -7.98
CA VAL A 67 2.96 -1.37 -7.46
C VAL A 67 4.21 -0.60 -7.03
N GLN A 68 5.12 -1.23 -6.28
CA GLN A 68 6.28 -0.51 -5.73
C GLN A 68 7.29 -0.15 -6.81
N ALA A 69 7.54 -1.03 -7.79
CA ALA A 69 8.42 -0.73 -8.91
C ALA A 69 7.89 0.48 -9.71
N GLU A 70 6.60 0.51 -10.01
CA GLU A 70 6.02 1.63 -10.76
C GLU A 70 6.00 2.93 -9.94
N LYS A 71 5.69 2.86 -8.65
CA LYS A 71 5.77 4.02 -7.76
C LYS A 71 7.18 4.59 -7.70
N MET A 72 8.21 3.75 -7.59
CA MET A 72 9.61 4.17 -7.63
C MET A 72 9.98 4.79 -8.97
N ALA A 73 9.54 4.22 -10.10
CA ALA A 73 9.75 4.81 -11.42
C ALA A 73 9.10 6.20 -11.57
N ARG A 74 8.00 6.45 -10.85
CA ARG A 74 7.32 7.75 -10.77
C ARG A 74 7.89 8.68 -9.69
N GLY A 75 9.03 8.35 -9.08
CA GLY A 75 9.69 9.14 -8.04
C GLY A 75 9.01 9.08 -6.67
N GLN A 76 8.00 8.22 -6.48
CA GLN A 76 7.35 7.99 -5.20
C GLN A 76 8.16 6.96 -4.40
N VAL A 77 9.16 7.45 -3.67
CA VAL A 77 10.02 6.62 -2.83
C VAL A 77 9.44 6.46 -1.43
N PRO A 78 9.74 5.34 -0.73
CA PRO A 78 9.48 5.23 0.70
C PRO A 78 10.07 6.42 1.44
N ARG A 79 9.34 6.99 2.40
CA ARG A 79 9.91 8.01 3.29
C ARG A 79 10.98 7.33 4.14
N GLN A 80 12.25 7.54 3.79
CA GLN A 80 13.35 7.20 4.69
C GLN A 80 13.36 8.21 5.81
N LEU A 81 13.43 7.74 7.05
CA LEU A 81 13.73 8.61 8.19
C LEU A 81 15.15 9.13 8.00
N SER A 82 15.33 10.44 8.11
CA SER A 82 16.67 11.02 8.12
C SER A 82 17.47 10.45 9.29
N PRO A 83 18.81 10.46 9.23
CA PRO A 83 19.65 10.09 10.37
C PRO A 83 19.27 10.82 11.66
N GLN A 84 18.86 12.10 11.54
CA GLN A 84 18.40 12.94 12.64
C GLN A 84 17.04 12.48 13.17
N GLU A 85 16.06 12.20 12.30
CA GLU A 85 14.74 11.68 12.71
C GLU A 85 14.90 10.31 13.41
N MET A 86 15.83 9.46 12.96
CA MET A 86 16.14 8.20 13.62
C MET A 86 16.79 8.39 15.00
N GLU A 87 17.64 9.40 15.15
CA GLU A 87 18.31 9.73 16.41
C GLU A 87 17.32 10.34 17.42
N GLU A 88 16.46 11.24 16.97
CA GLU A 88 15.36 11.83 17.75
C GLU A 88 14.39 10.76 18.26
N ILE A 89 13.98 9.81 17.41
CA ILE A 89 13.13 8.69 17.82
C ILE A 89 13.83 7.79 18.86
N LYS A 90 15.14 7.56 18.72
CA LYS A 90 15.92 6.77 19.69
C LYS A 90 16.14 7.50 21.02
N ALA A 91 16.17 8.83 21.00
CA ALA A 91 16.26 9.67 22.18
C ALA A 91 14.90 9.83 22.87
N PHE A 92 13.80 9.78 22.11
CA PHE A 92 12.44 9.83 22.63
C PHE A 92 12.12 8.57 23.45
N GLY A 93 12.07 8.72 24.78
CA GLY A 93 11.91 7.61 25.73
C GLY A 93 13.15 7.33 26.60
N ARG A 94 14.27 8.04 26.38
CA ARG A 94 15.41 8.11 27.31
C ARG A 94 15.36 9.40 28.14
N ALA A 95 14.19 9.73 28.65
CA ALA A 95 14.06 10.67 29.75
C ALA A 95 13.54 9.85 30.93
N GLU A 96 14.48 9.36 31.74
CA GLU A 96 14.24 9.24 33.17
C GLU A 96 14.44 10.62 33.79
#